data_AF-A0A8T3DAV5-F1
#
_entry.id   AF-A0A8T3DAV5-F1
#
_cell.length_a   1.000
_cell.length_b   1.000
_cell.length_c   1.000
_cell.angle_alpha   90.00
_cell.angle_beta   90.00
_cell.angle_gamma   90.00
#
_symmetry.space_group_name_H-M   'P 1'
#
loop_
_entity.id
_entity.type
_entity.pdbx_description
1 polymer ?
#
loop_
_entity_poly.entity_id
_entity_poly.type
_entity_poly.pdbx_seq_one_letter_code
_entity_poly.pdbx_strand_id
1 'polypeptide(L)'
;MECFRWTSPTGWWGEELQGLGLVQEEIRFLINPELIAARLFTEALEYNECLIITGTEQYSKYTGYAETYKWMESHKDETPRDDWQRRCTEIVALDALKFRRFLDQFDPGKMIRELNKAYCGFARPGVPDQNLCAVATGNWGCGAFGGDTRLKALLQMMAAAEAHRDVAYFTFGDRELMRDVRDMHTFLTDRNTSVGTILGLLQQYYQSVCKNCHAPRPDVSLYGFIYEKVCSTAVSPVSDMDEEDEEHEPMDIH
;
A
#
# COMPACT_ATOMS: atom_id res chain seq x y z
N MET A 1 -4.99 -7.83 -9.65
CA MET A 1 -6.10 -7.39 -8.77
C MET A 1 -6.04 -5.90 -8.64
N GLU A 2 -7.16 -5.20 -8.85
CA GLU A 2 -7.23 -3.76 -8.69
C GLU A 2 -7.77 -3.37 -7.32
N CYS A 3 -7.17 -2.37 -6.69
CA CYS A 3 -7.63 -1.84 -5.41
C CYS A 3 -8.45 -0.57 -5.60
N PHE A 4 -9.59 -0.51 -4.91
CA PHE A 4 -10.40 0.70 -4.82
C PHE A 4 -10.87 0.90 -3.39
N ARG A 5 -11.26 2.13 -3.10
CA ARG A 5 -11.86 2.46 -1.82
C ARG A 5 -13.28 1.89 -1.72
N TRP A 6 -13.66 1.39 -0.54
CA TRP A 6 -15.06 1.08 -0.23
C TRP A 6 -15.65 2.14 0.70
N THR A 7 -16.84 2.61 0.36
CA THR A 7 -17.73 3.38 1.23
C THR A 7 -18.97 2.55 1.57
N SER A 8 -19.19 2.35 2.87
CA SER A 8 -20.36 1.65 3.41
C SER A 8 -21.69 2.25 2.91
N PRO A 9 -22.75 1.44 2.75
CA PRO A 9 -24.10 1.93 2.44
C PRO A 9 -24.74 2.79 3.53
N THR A 10 -24.16 2.88 4.73
CA THR A 10 -24.71 3.68 5.85
C THR A 10 -24.68 5.19 5.61
N GLY A 11 -23.93 5.64 4.59
CA GLY A 11 -24.10 6.97 3.98
C GLY A 11 -25.21 6.93 2.94
N TRP A 12 -26.27 7.72 3.15
CA TRP A 12 -27.33 7.89 2.17
C TRP A 12 -26.74 8.46 0.88
N TRP A 13 -27.01 7.80 -0.26
CA TRP A 13 -26.64 8.26 -1.61
C TRP A 13 -26.98 9.73 -1.89
N GLY A 14 -27.93 10.30 -1.16
CA GLY A 14 -28.33 11.71 -1.27
C GLY A 14 -27.23 12.71 -0.93
N GLU A 15 -26.25 12.40 -0.07
CA GLU A 15 -25.17 13.36 0.23
C GLU A 15 -23.93 13.17 -0.65
N GLU A 16 -23.55 11.93 -1.02
CA GLU A 16 -22.34 11.67 -1.83
C GLU A 16 -22.61 11.67 -3.35
N LEU A 17 -23.82 11.36 -3.82
CA LEU A 17 -24.18 11.42 -5.25
C LEU A 17 -24.94 12.68 -5.66
N GLN A 18 -25.46 13.46 -4.70
CA GLN A 18 -25.94 14.84 -4.95
C GLN A 18 -24.94 15.91 -4.47
N GLY A 19 -23.79 15.53 -3.91
CA GLY A 19 -22.78 16.45 -3.39
C GLY A 19 -21.34 16.08 -3.75
N LEU A 20 -20.90 16.46 -4.96
CA LEU A 20 -19.49 16.76 -5.32
C LEU A 20 -18.44 15.61 -5.27
N GLY A 21 -18.82 14.37 -4.94
CA GLY A 21 -17.90 13.22 -4.87
C GLY A 21 -17.85 12.38 -6.15
N LEU A 22 -17.02 12.77 -7.12
CA LEU A 22 -16.80 11.98 -8.35
C LEU A 22 -15.33 11.58 -8.49
N VAL A 23 -14.84 10.89 -7.47
CA VAL A 23 -13.43 10.50 -7.32
C VAL A 23 -13.25 9.01 -7.66
N GLN A 24 -12.09 8.42 -7.35
CA GLN A 24 -11.70 7.10 -7.86
C GLN A 24 -12.77 6.00 -7.68
N GLU A 25 -13.41 5.94 -6.52
CA GLU A 25 -14.42 4.92 -6.19
C GLU A 25 -15.68 5.11 -7.03
N GLU A 26 -16.30 6.29 -7.00
CA GLU A 26 -17.57 6.55 -7.66
C GLU A 26 -17.44 6.41 -9.17
N ILE A 27 -16.32 6.87 -9.74
CA ILE A 27 -15.99 6.65 -11.15
C ILE A 27 -16.00 5.16 -11.48
N ARG A 28 -15.38 4.31 -10.65
CA ARG A 28 -15.32 2.87 -10.89
C ARG A 28 -16.70 2.21 -10.83
N PHE A 29 -17.55 2.60 -9.87
CA PHE A 29 -18.93 2.12 -9.81
C PHE A 29 -19.76 2.58 -11.02
N LEU A 30 -19.50 3.76 -11.57
CA LEU A 30 -20.21 4.23 -12.77
C LEU A 30 -19.82 3.48 -14.03
N ILE A 31 -18.53 3.17 -14.21
CA ILE A 31 -18.08 2.43 -15.40
C ILE A 31 -18.28 0.91 -15.27
N ASN A 32 -18.36 0.38 -14.05
CA ASN A 32 -18.67 -1.02 -13.72
C ASN A 32 -19.90 -1.09 -12.77
N PRO A 33 -21.13 -0.78 -13.24
CA PRO A 33 -22.33 -0.61 -12.40
C PRO A 33 -22.75 -1.85 -11.61
N GLU A 34 -22.29 -3.05 -11.97
CA GLU A 34 -22.53 -4.27 -11.20
C GLU A 34 -21.96 -4.17 -9.76
N LEU A 35 -20.93 -3.34 -9.55
CA LEU A 35 -20.38 -3.04 -8.22
C LEU A 35 -21.42 -2.42 -7.29
N ILE A 36 -22.39 -1.67 -7.82
CA ILE A 36 -23.43 -1.02 -7.02
C ILE A 36 -24.28 -2.06 -6.28
N ALA A 37 -24.49 -3.23 -6.88
CA ALA A 37 -25.29 -4.29 -6.27
C ALA A 37 -24.71 -4.78 -4.94
N ALA A 38 -23.38 -4.74 -4.76
CA ALA A 38 -22.72 -5.13 -3.53
C ALA A 38 -23.20 -4.33 -2.31
N ARG A 39 -23.63 -3.07 -2.49
CA ARG A 39 -24.15 -2.23 -1.41
C ARG A 39 -25.48 -2.73 -0.84
N LEU A 40 -26.21 -3.58 -1.56
CA LEU A 40 -27.48 -4.12 -1.08
C LEU A 40 -27.29 -5.11 0.08
N PHE A 41 -26.14 -5.78 0.13
CA PHE A 41 -25.92 -6.93 1.02
C PHE A 41 -24.55 -6.93 1.71
N THR A 42 -23.76 -5.87 1.56
CA THR A 42 -22.48 -5.73 2.27
C THR A 42 -22.61 -4.68 3.36
N GLU A 43 -22.37 -5.08 4.61
CA GLU A 43 -22.31 -4.17 5.76
C GLU A 43 -21.07 -3.26 5.71
N ALA A 44 -20.98 -2.29 6.62
CA ALA A 44 -19.76 -1.53 6.81
C ALA A 44 -18.60 -2.47 7.16
N LEU A 45 -17.46 -2.31 6.48
CA LEU A 45 -16.28 -3.15 6.70
C LEU A 45 -15.61 -2.80 8.03
N GLU A 46 -15.37 -3.81 8.85
CA GLU A 46 -14.53 -3.71 10.05
C GLU A 46 -13.04 -3.59 9.69
N TYR A 47 -12.20 -3.23 10.65
CA TYR A 47 -10.77 -2.98 10.45
C TYR A 47 -9.98 -4.19 9.87
N ASN A 48 -10.51 -5.40 10.01
CA ASN A 48 -9.93 -6.68 9.56
C ASN A 48 -10.67 -7.29 8.36
N GLU A 49 -11.57 -6.55 7.72
CA GLU A 49 -12.40 -7.05 6.60
C GLU A 49 -12.08 -6.36 5.28
N CYS A 50 -12.34 -7.04 4.17
CA CYS A 50 -12.33 -6.47 2.83
C CYS A 50 -13.46 -7.09 2.00
N LEU A 51 -13.84 -6.42 0.91
CA LEU A 51 -14.78 -6.98 -0.06
C LEU A 51 -14.05 -7.29 -1.36
N ILE A 52 -14.19 -8.51 -1.86
CA ILE A 52 -13.59 -8.96 -3.11
C ILE A 52 -14.72 -9.22 -4.10
N ILE A 53 -14.63 -8.60 -5.27
CA ILE A 53 -15.61 -8.74 -6.34
C ILE A 53 -14.87 -9.20 -7.60
N THR A 54 -15.30 -10.32 -8.16
CA THR A 54 -14.72 -10.90 -9.38
C THR A 54 -15.80 -11.01 -10.44
N GLY A 55 -15.49 -10.57 -11.66
CA GLY A 55 -16.36 -10.78 -12.81
C GLY A 55 -17.06 -9.55 -13.36
N THR A 56 -16.84 -8.37 -12.78
CA THR A 56 -17.54 -7.17 -13.21
C THR A 56 -17.11 -6.72 -14.59
N GLU A 57 -18.07 -6.34 -15.42
CA GLU A 57 -17.86 -5.84 -16.78
C GLU A 57 -17.79 -4.30 -16.80
N GLN A 58 -16.88 -3.75 -17.62
CA GLN A 58 -16.82 -2.31 -17.85
C GLN A 58 -17.73 -1.92 -19.03
N TYR A 59 -18.65 -0.99 -18.80
CA TYR A 59 -19.67 -0.58 -19.78
C TYR A 59 -19.42 0.80 -20.39
N SER A 60 -18.60 1.64 -19.75
CA SER A 60 -18.40 3.02 -20.17
C SER A 60 -16.92 3.41 -20.16
N LYS A 61 -16.53 4.24 -21.14
CA LYS A 61 -15.27 4.99 -21.11
C LYS A 61 -15.53 6.39 -20.58
N TYR A 62 -14.53 6.98 -19.94
CA TYR A 62 -14.62 8.33 -19.39
C TYR A 62 -13.32 9.11 -19.58
N THR A 63 -13.41 10.43 -19.40
CA THR A 63 -12.26 11.34 -19.23
C THR A 63 -12.47 12.24 -18.03
N GLY A 64 -11.40 12.88 -17.59
CA GLY A 64 -11.44 13.77 -16.44
C GLY A 64 -11.60 13.04 -15.11
N TYR A 65 -11.69 13.82 -14.05
CA TYR A 65 -11.77 13.37 -12.66
C TYR A 65 -12.47 14.44 -11.83
N ALA A 66 -13.25 14.05 -10.81
CA ALA A 66 -14.08 14.95 -10.03
C ALA A 66 -14.93 15.87 -10.94
N GLU A 67 -14.86 17.18 -10.75
CA GLU A 67 -15.59 18.20 -11.52
C GLU A 67 -15.35 18.16 -13.03
N THR A 68 -14.25 17.55 -13.49
CA THR A 68 -13.92 17.45 -14.92
C THR A 68 -14.38 16.16 -15.56
N TYR A 69 -14.99 15.25 -14.79
CA TYR A 69 -15.46 13.96 -15.30
C TYR A 69 -16.45 14.12 -16.45
N LYS A 70 -16.24 13.34 -17.50
CA LYS A 70 -17.15 13.22 -18.63
C LYS A 70 -17.23 11.78 -19.10
N TRP A 71 -18.45 11.27 -19.19
CA TRP A 71 -18.73 10.07 -19.98
C TRP A 71 -18.32 10.33 -21.43
N MET A 72 -17.64 9.38 -22.06
CA MET A 72 -17.20 9.50 -23.45
C MET A 72 -18.05 8.67 -24.39
N GLU A 73 -18.04 7.36 -24.21
CA GLU A 73 -18.70 6.41 -25.09
C GLU A 73 -18.94 5.09 -24.34
N SER A 74 -19.75 4.22 -24.95
CA SER A 74 -19.90 2.85 -24.49
C SER A 74 -18.58 2.07 -24.64
N HIS A 75 -18.29 1.22 -23.67
CA HIS A 75 -17.17 0.28 -23.72
C HIS A 75 -17.70 -1.13 -24.00
N LYS A 76 -17.08 -1.81 -24.97
CA LYS A 76 -17.29 -3.24 -25.18
C LYS A 76 -16.11 -3.96 -24.50
N ASP A 77 -16.38 -4.57 -23.36
CA ASP A 77 -15.35 -5.25 -22.59
C ASP A 77 -14.95 -6.58 -23.24
N GLU A 78 -13.69 -6.64 -23.68
CA GLU A 78 -13.08 -7.82 -24.30
C GLU A 78 -12.27 -8.65 -23.30
N THR A 79 -12.30 -8.30 -22.00
CA THR A 79 -11.62 -9.07 -20.95
C THR A 79 -12.09 -10.53 -21.00
N PRO A 80 -11.17 -11.51 -21.05
CA PRO A 80 -11.54 -12.93 -21.09
C PRO A 80 -12.44 -13.33 -19.93
N ARG A 81 -13.16 -14.45 -20.09
CA ARG A 81 -13.94 -15.06 -19.02
C ARG A 81 -13.22 -16.29 -18.49
N ASP A 82 -13.33 -16.53 -17.19
CA ASP A 82 -12.86 -17.76 -16.56
C ASP A 82 -13.83 -18.92 -16.78
N ASP A 83 -13.49 -20.10 -16.23
CA ASP A 83 -14.32 -21.30 -16.34
C ASP A 83 -15.73 -21.14 -15.72
N TRP A 84 -15.90 -20.17 -14.82
CA TRP A 84 -17.18 -19.84 -14.19
C TRP A 84 -17.94 -18.73 -14.93
N GLN A 85 -17.49 -18.38 -16.13
CA GLN A 85 -18.07 -17.34 -16.98
C GLN A 85 -18.00 -15.93 -16.38
N ARG A 86 -17.13 -15.70 -15.40
CA ARG A 86 -16.86 -14.38 -14.84
C ARG A 86 -15.80 -13.69 -15.68
N ARG A 87 -15.90 -12.38 -15.91
CA ARG A 87 -14.77 -11.63 -16.49
C ARG A 87 -13.54 -11.79 -15.61
N CYS A 88 -12.36 -11.91 -16.20
CA CYS A 88 -11.07 -11.97 -15.50
C CYS A 88 -10.66 -10.60 -14.92
N THR A 89 -11.60 -9.95 -14.24
CA THR A 89 -11.49 -8.68 -13.55
C THR A 89 -11.76 -8.94 -12.08
N GLU A 90 -10.73 -8.82 -11.25
CA GLU A 90 -10.83 -8.94 -9.80
C GLU A 90 -10.53 -7.58 -9.16
N ILE A 91 -11.47 -7.12 -8.35
CA ILE A 91 -11.40 -5.84 -7.68
C ILE A 91 -11.55 -6.05 -6.17
N VAL A 92 -10.70 -5.41 -5.37
CA VAL A 92 -10.76 -5.45 -3.90
C VAL A 92 -11.05 -4.07 -3.34
N ALA A 93 -12.05 -4.02 -2.46
CA ALA A 93 -12.53 -2.83 -1.80
C ALA A 93 -11.91 -2.72 -0.41
N LEU A 94 -11.16 -1.65 -0.17
CA LEU A 94 -10.42 -1.37 1.07
C LEU A 94 -10.62 0.06 1.54
N ASP A 95 -10.97 0.25 2.81
CA ASP A 95 -11.15 1.58 3.40
C ASP A 95 -9.87 2.03 4.14
N ALA A 96 -9.34 3.20 3.78
CA ALA A 96 -8.24 3.84 4.51
C ALA A 96 -8.78 4.65 5.71
N LEU A 97 -7.97 4.89 6.74
CA LEU A 97 -8.29 5.86 7.78
C LEU A 97 -8.25 7.28 7.21
N LYS A 98 -9.16 8.12 7.71
CA LYS A 98 -9.17 9.56 7.43
C LYS A 98 -8.38 10.32 8.49
N PHE A 99 -7.31 10.99 8.08
CA PHE A 99 -6.45 11.77 8.97
C PHE A 99 -6.76 13.27 8.85
N ARG A 100 -7.18 13.87 9.96
CA ARG A 100 -7.36 15.33 10.06
C ARG A 100 -6.07 16.04 10.41
N ARG A 101 -5.17 15.37 11.15
CA ARG A 101 -3.82 15.85 11.47
C ARG A 101 -2.81 14.94 10.80
N PHE A 102 -1.90 15.53 10.04
CA PHE A 102 -0.91 14.78 9.24
C PHE A 102 -0.07 13.82 10.09
N LEU A 103 0.35 14.22 11.29
CA LEU A 103 1.20 13.38 12.14
C LEU A 103 0.48 12.16 12.74
N ASP A 104 -0.85 12.16 12.80
CA ASP A 104 -1.61 11.07 13.43
C ASP A 104 -1.37 9.73 12.71
N GLN A 105 -1.12 9.75 11.40
CA GLN A 105 -0.94 8.53 10.60
C GLN A 105 0.34 7.75 10.92
N PHE A 106 1.33 8.40 11.54
CA PHE A 106 2.59 7.76 11.92
C PHE A 106 2.52 7.08 13.29
N ASP A 107 1.40 7.22 14.01
CA ASP A 107 1.18 6.43 15.22
C ASP A 107 1.26 4.93 14.90
N PRO A 108 1.99 4.13 15.68
CA PRO A 108 2.18 2.70 15.41
C PRO A 108 0.87 1.92 15.27
N GLY A 109 -0.15 2.24 16.08
CA GLY A 109 -1.45 1.56 16.01
C GLY A 109 -2.16 1.83 14.68
N LYS A 110 -2.08 3.08 14.19
CA LYS A 110 -2.67 3.47 12.89
C LYS A 110 -1.88 2.89 11.71
N MET A 111 -0.54 2.88 11.77
CA MET A 111 0.27 2.23 10.72
C MET A 111 -0.03 0.73 10.62
N ILE A 112 -0.12 0.03 11.76
CA ILE A 112 -0.49 -1.39 11.82
C ILE A 112 -1.89 -1.63 11.28
N ARG A 113 -2.87 -0.77 11.63
CA ARG A 113 -4.23 -0.87 11.08
C ARG A 113 -4.21 -0.83 9.55
N GLU A 114 -3.51 0.13 8.97
CA GLU A 114 -3.46 0.31 7.51
C GLU A 114 -2.70 -0.83 6.82
N LEU A 115 -1.61 -1.32 7.44
CA LEU A 115 -0.87 -2.49 6.97
C LEU A 115 -1.76 -3.74 6.96
N ASN A 116 -2.47 -4.01 8.06
CA ASN A 116 -3.35 -5.17 8.18
C ASN A 116 -4.54 -5.10 7.21
N LYS A 117 -5.11 -3.90 7.00
CA LYS A 117 -6.18 -3.69 6.03
C LYS A 117 -5.72 -4.01 4.61
N ALA A 118 -4.54 -3.51 4.21
CA ALA A 118 -3.96 -3.81 2.90
C ALA A 118 -3.67 -5.32 2.76
N TYR A 119 -3.05 -5.93 3.78
CA TYR A 119 -2.78 -7.36 3.80
C TYR A 119 -4.05 -8.21 3.66
N CYS A 120 -5.11 -7.88 4.41
CA CYS A 120 -6.43 -8.51 4.31
C CYS A 120 -6.96 -8.51 2.87
N GLY A 121 -6.81 -7.38 2.16
CA GLY A 121 -7.20 -7.29 0.75
C GLY A 121 -6.34 -8.11 -0.20
N PHE A 122 -5.04 -8.20 0.07
CA PHE A 122 -4.07 -8.77 -0.87
C PHE A 122 -3.92 -10.27 -0.72
N ALA A 123 -4.05 -10.79 0.51
CA ALA A 123 -3.86 -12.20 0.82
C ALA A 123 -4.96 -13.07 0.20
N ARG A 124 -4.56 -14.27 -0.26
CA ARG A 124 -5.47 -15.31 -0.77
C ARG A 124 -5.10 -16.65 -0.16
N PRO A 125 -5.58 -16.96 1.05
CA PRO A 125 -5.25 -18.21 1.73
C PRO A 125 -5.57 -19.44 0.85
N GLY A 126 -4.60 -20.35 0.74
CA GLY A 126 -4.75 -21.59 -0.04
C GLY A 126 -4.55 -21.44 -1.55
N VAL A 127 -4.26 -20.23 -2.06
CA VAL A 127 -3.87 -20.02 -3.46
C VAL A 127 -2.34 -20.03 -3.56
N PRO A 128 -1.72 -20.87 -4.42
CA PRO A 128 -0.28 -20.86 -4.61
C PRO A 128 0.24 -19.53 -5.15
N ASP A 129 1.42 -19.10 -4.70
CA ASP A 129 2.03 -17.81 -5.03
C ASP A 129 2.12 -17.57 -6.55
N GLN A 130 2.49 -18.60 -7.34
CA GLN A 130 2.58 -18.50 -8.80
C GLN A 130 1.24 -18.20 -9.50
N ASN A 131 0.11 -18.39 -8.80
CA ASN A 131 -1.23 -18.10 -9.31
C ASN A 131 -1.74 -16.73 -8.83
N LEU A 132 -0.98 -16.01 -8.00
CA LEU A 132 -1.33 -14.68 -7.56
C LEU A 132 -0.90 -13.66 -8.60
N CYS A 133 -1.88 -12.93 -9.16
CA CYS A 133 -1.56 -11.78 -10.00
C CYS A 133 -0.99 -10.63 -9.16
N ALA A 134 -0.28 -9.69 -9.79
CA ALA A 134 0.16 -8.46 -9.13
C ALA A 134 -1.02 -7.62 -8.60
N VAL A 135 -0.74 -6.80 -7.59
CA VAL A 135 -1.64 -5.78 -7.05
C VAL A 135 -1.48 -4.49 -7.86
N ALA A 136 -2.54 -4.07 -8.55
CA ALA A 136 -2.64 -2.78 -9.22
C ALA A 136 -3.28 -1.77 -8.24
N THR A 137 -2.49 -0.81 -7.76
CA THR A 137 -2.91 0.17 -6.74
C THR A 137 -2.27 1.54 -6.96
N GLY A 138 -2.51 2.50 -6.07
CA GLY A 138 -1.89 3.82 -6.11
C GLY A 138 -2.00 4.54 -4.77
N ASN A 139 -2.31 5.83 -4.82
CA ASN A 139 -2.34 6.76 -3.67
C ASN A 139 -3.55 6.54 -2.73
N TRP A 140 -3.69 5.31 -2.23
CA TRP A 140 -4.78 4.85 -1.37
C TRP A 140 -4.86 5.67 -0.07
N GLY A 141 -5.97 6.39 0.10
CA GLY A 141 -6.23 7.20 1.29
C GLY A 141 -5.48 8.54 1.34
N CYS A 142 -4.82 8.99 0.27
CA CYS A 142 -3.98 10.19 0.32
C CYS A 142 -4.69 11.51 -0.04
N GLY A 143 -5.73 11.48 -0.87
CA GLY A 143 -6.45 12.67 -1.33
C GLY A 143 -7.33 13.28 -0.23
N ALA A 144 -8.66 13.13 -0.35
CA ALA A 144 -9.62 13.63 0.64
C ALA A 144 -9.44 13.05 2.06
N PHE A 145 -8.62 12.00 2.20
CA PHE A 145 -8.37 11.29 3.46
C PHE A 145 -7.08 11.73 4.16
N GLY A 146 -6.27 12.59 3.53
CA GLY A 146 -5.13 13.25 4.18
C GLY A 146 -3.93 12.34 4.48
N GLY A 147 -3.89 11.13 3.93
CA GLY A 147 -2.74 10.23 4.05
C GLY A 147 -1.52 10.74 3.28
N ASP A 148 -0.33 10.42 3.79
CA ASP A 148 0.94 10.64 3.14
C ASP A 148 1.19 9.58 2.07
N THR A 149 1.48 10.02 0.84
CA THR A 149 1.65 9.12 -0.31
C THR A 149 2.85 8.21 -0.17
N ARG A 150 3.96 8.68 0.41
CA ARG A 150 5.20 7.90 0.57
C ARG A 150 5.06 6.84 1.67
N LEU A 151 4.41 7.18 2.78
CA LEU A 151 4.04 6.22 3.82
C LEU A 151 3.07 5.16 3.27
N LYS A 152 2.00 5.58 2.59
CA LYS A 152 0.99 4.67 2.03
C LYS A 152 1.55 3.74 0.96
N ALA A 153 2.46 4.21 0.12
CA ALA A 153 3.16 3.36 -0.83
C ALA A 153 3.98 2.29 -0.10
N LEU A 154 4.75 2.68 0.92
CA LEU A 154 5.59 1.75 1.69
C LEU A 154 4.76 0.70 2.45
N LEU A 155 3.66 1.11 3.10
CA LEU A 155 2.76 0.17 3.78
C LEU A 155 2.11 -0.83 2.81
N GLN A 156 1.72 -0.39 1.60
CA GLN A 156 1.17 -1.29 0.59
C GLN A 156 2.22 -2.27 0.06
N MET A 157 3.47 -1.82 -0.16
CA MET A 157 4.56 -2.72 -0.57
C MET A 157 4.88 -3.75 0.52
N MET A 158 4.90 -3.35 1.79
CA MET A 158 5.06 -4.26 2.93
C MET A 158 3.94 -5.30 2.99
N ALA A 159 2.68 -4.88 2.87
CA ALA A 159 1.53 -5.78 2.86
C ALA A 159 1.56 -6.75 1.67
N ALA A 160 1.97 -6.28 0.49
CA ALA A 160 2.08 -7.10 -0.71
C ALA A 160 3.21 -8.12 -0.61
N ALA A 161 4.36 -7.74 -0.02
CA ALA A 161 5.47 -8.65 0.24
C ALA A 161 5.04 -9.80 1.18
N GLU A 162 4.34 -9.49 2.28
CA GLU A 162 3.79 -10.51 3.20
C GLU A 162 2.67 -11.35 2.57
N ALA A 163 1.98 -10.81 1.56
CA ALA A 163 0.96 -11.54 0.80
C ALA A 163 1.52 -12.31 -0.41
N HIS A 164 2.85 -12.29 -0.63
CA HIS A 164 3.54 -12.89 -1.77
C HIS A 164 3.06 -12.37 -3.13
N ARG A 165 2.93 -11.05 -3.28
CA ARG A 165 2.46 -10.41 -4.52
C ARG A 165 3.34 -9.25 -4.95
N ASP A 166 3.54 -9.16 -6.25
CA ASP A 166 4.12 -7.98 -6.89
C ASP A 166 3.16 -6.79 -6.83
N VAL A 167 3.68 -5.57 -6.98
CA VAL A 167 2.91 -4.32 -6.98
C VAL A 167 3.13 -3.53 -8.26
N ALA A 168 2.04 -3.20 -8.95
CA ALA A 168 1.98 -2.16 -9.97
C ALA A 168 1.39 -0.88 -9.36
N TYR A 169 2.24 0.10 -9.08
CA TYR A 169 1.85 1.34 -8.39
C TYR A 169 1.64 2.51 -9.37
N PHE A 170 0.43 3.07 -9.40
CA PHE A 170 0.05 4.18 -10.25
C PHE A 170 0.05 5.50 -9.45
N THR A 171 0.92 6.45 -9.83
CA THR A 171 1.06 7.75 -9.15
C THR A 171 0.20 8.86 -9.73
N PHE A 172 -0.65 8.54 -10.71
CA PHE A 172 -1.61 9.48 -11.33
C PHE A 172 -0.97 10.77 -11.88
N GLY A 173 0.19 10.63 -12.55
CA GLY A 173 0.90 11.73 -13.19
C GLY A 173 1.98 12.39 -12.32
N ASP A 174 2.05 12.07 -11.03
CA ASP A 174 3.12 12.54 -10.15
C ASP A 174 4.43 11.77 -10.41
N ARG A 175 5.32 12.41 -11.17
CA ARG A 175 6.62 11.86 -11.55
C ARG A 175 7.64 11.88 -10.42
N GLU A 176 7.53 12.82 -9.48
CA GLU A 176 8.43 12.91 -8.34
C GLU A 176 8.13 11.77 -7.36
N LEU A 177 6.86 11.56 -7.02
CA LEU A 177 6.43 10.43 -6.21
C LEU A 177 6.82 9.09 -6.85
N MET A 178 6.65 8.95 -8.15
CA MET A 178 7.05 7.74 -8.88
C MET A 178 8.54 7.45 -8.69
N ARG A 179 9.39 8.47 -8.86
CA ARG A 179 10.83 8.34 -8.65
C ARG A 179 11.14 7.96 -7.22
N ASP A 180 10.57 8.67 -6.25
CA ASP A 180 10.86 8.46 -4.84
C ASP A 180 10.44 7.06 -4.36
N VAL A 181 9.24 6.60 -4.74
CA VAL A 181 8.76 5.25 -4.38
C VAL A 181 9.65 4.18 -5.02
N ARG A 182 10.01 4.34 -6.29
CA ARG A 182 10.91 3.41 -6.99
C ARG A 182 12.29 3.38 -6.34
N ASP A 183 12.86 4.53 -6.04
CA ASP A 183 14.21 4.65 -5.50
C ASP A 183 14.26 4.08 -4.07
N MET A 184 13.23 4.33 -3.25
CA MET A 184 13.11 3.72 -1.93
C MET A 184 12.95 2.19 -2.01
N HIS A 185 12.08 1.69 -2.89
CA HIS A 185 11.92 0.25 -3.10
C HIS A 185 13.23 -0.41 -3.52
N THR A 186 13.91 0.17 -4.51
CA THR A 186 15.22 -0.31 -5.00
C THR A 186 16.23 -0.33 -3.86
N PHE A 187 16.34 0.77 -3.11
CA PHE A 187 17.28 0.90 -2.00
C PHE A 187 17.10 -0.16 -0.91
N LEU A 188 15.84 -0.44 -0.53
CA LEU A 188 15.50 -1.44 0.48
C LEU A 188 15.74 -2.86 -0.03
N THR A 189 15.40 -3.11 -1.30
CA THR A 189 15.56 -4.42 -1.96
C THR A 189 17.02 -4.77 -2.14
N ASP A 190 17.85 -3.84 -2.65
CA ASP A 190 19.30 -4.03 -2.84
C ASP A 190 20.03 -4.36 -1.52
N ARG A 191 19.44 -3.98 -0.38
CA ARG A 191 19.97 -4.24 0.96
C ARG A 191 19.31 -5.41 1.66
N ASN A 192 18.46 -6.16 0.97
CA ASN A 192 17.70 -7.29 1.54
C ASN A 192 16.96 -6.90 2.84
N THR A 193 16.38 -5.69 2.87
CA THR A 193 15.72 -5.17 4.07
C THR A 193 14.37 -5.86 4.27
N SER A 194 14.22 -6.59 5.36
CA SER A 194 12.97 -7.33 5.65
C SER A 194 11.80 -6.40 6.00
N VAL A 195 10.55 -6.87 5.83
CA VAL A 195 9.33 -6.15 6.26
C VAL A 195 9.39 -5.80 7.76
N GLY A 196 9.87 -6.72 8.60
CA GLY A 196 10.04 -6.49 10.03
C GLY A 196 11.03 -5.36 10.33
N THR A 197 12.14 -5.29 9.59
CA THR A 197 13.10 -4.18 9.70
C THR A 197 12.48 -2.84 9.30
N ILE A 198 11.73 -2.81 8.19
CA ILE A 198 11.03 -1.60 7.74
C ILE A 198 10.02 -1.14 8.80
N LEU A 199 9.22 -2.06 9.36
CA LEU A 199 8.28 -1.74 10.43
C LEU A 199 8.98 -1.16 11.66
N GLY A 200 10.14 -1.70 12.04
CA GLY A 200 10.98 -1.15 13.10
C GLY A 200 11.47 0.28 12.79
N LEU A 201 11.85 0.57 11.54
CA LEU A 201 12.24 1.93 11.12
C LEU A 201 11.06 2.90 11.17
N LEU A 202 9.85 2.46 10.80
CA LEU A 202 8.63 3.27 10.91
C LEU A 202 8.32 3.62 12.37
N GLN A 203 8.46 2.65 13.29
CA GLN A 203 8.28 2.88 14.72
C GLN A 203 9.33 3.84 15.28
N GLN A 204 10.59 3.71 14.85
CA GLN A 204 11.66 4.64 15.23
C GLN A 204 11.38 6.05 14.70
N TYR A 205 10.95 6.20 13.44
CA TYR A 205 10.58 7.49 12.87
C TYR A 205 9.49 8.17 13.68
N TYR A 206 8.44 7.42 14.07
CA TYR A 206 7.42 7.95 14.98
C TYR A 206 8.02 8.43 16.30
N GLN A 207 8.84 7.60 16.96
CA GLN A 207 9.40 7.91 18.27
C GLN A 207 10.34 9.11 18.26
N SER A 208 11.24 9.20 17.28
CA SER A 208 12.28 10.23 17.22
C SER A 208 11.85 11.50 16.52
N VAL A 209 10.93 11.41 15.55
CA VAL A 209 10.55 12.54 14.70
C VAL A 209 9.11 13.00 14.95
N CYS A 210 8.13 12.10 15.03
CA CYS A 210 6.72 12.51 15.04
C CYS A 210 6.13 12.77 16.44
N LYS A 211 6.46 11.94 17.43
CA LYS A 211 5.76 11.87 18.73
C LYS A 211 5.70 13.20 19.48
N ASN A 212 6.81 13.94 19.46
CA ASN A 212 6.94 15.24 20.14
C ASN A 212 6.98 16.41 19.15
N CYS A 213 6.60 16.19 17.88
CA CYS A 213 6.54 17.26 16.89
C CYS A 213 5.29 18.11 17.12
N HIS A 214 5.50 19.41 17.35
CA HIS A 214 4.42 20.38 17.51
C HIS A 214 4.07 21.10 16.19
N ALA A 215 4.91 20.96 15.16
CA ALA A 215 4.65 21.50 13.84
C ALA A 215 3.61 20.64 13.09
N PRO A 216 2.91 21.19 12.08
CA PRO A 216 1.96 20.43 11.27
C PRO A 216 2.61 19.26 10.49
N ARG A 217 3.91 19.39 10.17
CA ARG A 217 4.73 18.40 9.48
C ARG A 217 6.11 18.31 10.13
N PRO A 218 6.76 17.15 10.09
CA PRO A 218 8.11 17.00 10.62
C PRO A 218 9.15 17.61 9.67
N ASP A 219 10.26 18.08 10.24
CA ASP A 219 11.37 18.66 9.46
C ASP A 219 12.14 17.59 8.67
N VAL A 220 12.16 16.35 9.17
CA VAL A 220 12.79 15.20 8.53
C VAL A 220 11.71 14.37 7.83
N SER A 221 11.87 14.14 6.52
CA SER A 221 10.95 13.29 5.76
C SER A 221 11.13 11.82 6.11
N LEU A 222 10.07 11.02 5.95
CA LEU A 222 10.11 9.58 6.21
C LEU A 222 11.22 8.88 5.39
N TYR A 223 11.28 9.16 4.10
CA TYR A 223 12.27 8.51 3.23
C TYR A 223 13.69 8.99 3.55
N GLY A 224 13.89 10.27 3.86
CA GLY A 224 15.18 10.78 4.31
C GLY A 224 15.67 10.07 5.58
N PHE A 225 14.77 9.90 6.56
CA PHE A 225 15.08 9.15 7.79
C PHE A 225 15.46 7.69 7.52
N ILE A 226 14.72 7.00 6.63
CA ILE A 226 15.01 5.60 6.27
C ILE A 226 16.38 5.49 5.60
N TYR A 227 16.68 6.36 4.62
CA TYR A 227 17.99 6.38 3.96
C TYR A 227 19.13 6.55 4.99
N GLU A 228 19.00 7.49 5.92
CA GLU A 228 19.99 7.75 6.96
C GLU A 228 20.23 6.53 7.86
N LYS A 229 19.15 5.93 8.38
CA LYS A 229 19.25 4.81 9.35
C LYS A 229 19.77 3.52 8.71
N VAL A 230 19.36 3.23 7.49
CA VAL A 230 19.81 2.03 6.77
C VAL A 230 21.26 2.19 6.30
N CYS A 231 21.70 3.38 5.90
CA CYS A 231 23.11 3.62 5.59
C CYS A 231 24.02 3.54 6.84
N SER A 232 23.56 4.03 7.99
CA SER A 232 24.37 4.03 9.23
C SER A 232 24.63 2.64 9.80
N THR A 233 23.71 1.69 9.58
CA THR A 233 23.85 0.30 10.07
C THR A 233 24.82 -0.53 9.23
N ALA A 234 25.13 -0.11 7.99
CA ALA A 234 26.10 -0.78 7.12
C ALA A 234 27.57 -0.45 7.45
N VAL A 235 27.85 0.52 8.33
CA VAL A 235 29.21 1.06 8.59
C VAL A 235 29.76 0.65 9.96
N SER A 236 29.38 -0.52 10.49
CA SER A 236 30.03 -1.08 11.69
C SER A 236 31.02 -2.18 11.26
N PRO A 237 32.35 -1.93 11.19
CA PRO A 237 33.31 -3.01 10.99
C PRO A 237 33.45 -3.81 12.29
N VAL A 238 33.48 -5.13 12.13
CA VAL A 238 33.96 -6.08 13.14
C VAL A 238 35.36 -5.62 13.56
N SER A 239 35.56 -5.40 14.85
CA SER A 239 36.91 -5.29 15.42
C SER A 239 37.41 -6.72 15.57
N ASP A 240 38.27 -7.14 14.65
CA ASP A 240 39.06 -8.35 14.81
C ASP A 240 39.94 -8.14 16.05
N MET A 241 39.72 -8.99 17.07
CA MET A 241 40.64 -9.13 18.19
C MET A 241 41.82 -9.97 17.71
N ASP A 242 43.02 -9.45 17.93
CA ASP A 242 44.29 -10.11 17.64
C ASP A 242 44.38 -11.48 18.34
N GLU A 243 44.53 -12.57 17.57
CA GLU A 243 45.04 -13.85 18.07
C GLU A 243 46.58 -13.81 17.97
N GLU A 244 47.25 -13.75 19.12
CA GLU A 244 48.69 -13.98 19.23
C GLU A 244 48.96 -15.50 19.16
N ASP A 245 49.60 -15.94 18.07
CA ASP A 245 50.15 -17.29 17.93
C ASP A 245 51.42 -17.43 18.80
N GLU A 246 51.37 -18.24 19.85
CA GLU A 246 52.56 -18.75 20.56
C GLU A 246 53.15 -19.95 19.80
N GLU A 247 54.37 -19.78 19.27
CA GLU A 247 55.20 -20.84 18.68
C GLU A 247 55.60 -21.91 19.73
N HIS A 248 55.38 -23.18 19.41
CA HIS A 248 55.81 -24.33 20.20
C HIS A 248 57.11 -24.92 19.60
N GLU A 249 58.23 -24.84 20.32
CA GLU A 249 59.47 -25.57 20.00
C GLU A 249 59.35 -27.08 20.34
N PRO A 250 60.02 -27.97 19.59
CA PRO A 250 59.96 -29.41 19.83
C PRO A 250 60.99 -29.86 20.89
N MET A 251 60.57 -30.71 21.82
CA MET A 251 61.48 -31.42 22.73
C MET A 251 61.97 -32.72 22.08
N ASP A 252 63.30 -32.83 21.92
CA ASP A 252 64.04 -34.04 21.58
C ASP A 252 63.80 -35.16 22.61
N ILE A 253 63.72 -36.41 22.13
CA ILE A 253 63.70 -37.61 22.98
C ILE A 253 64.84 -38.54 22.54
N HIS A 254 65.72 -38.86 23.50
CA HIS A 254 66.67 -39.97 23.46
C HIS A 254 65.98 -41.33 23.63
#